data_AF-A0A7L2ZB90-F1
#
_entry.id   AF-A0A7L2ZB90-F1
#
_cell.length_a   1.000
_cell.length_b   1.000
_cell.length_c   1.000
_cell.angle_alpha   90.00
_cell.angle_beta   90.00
_cell.angle_gamma   90.00
#
_symmetry.space_group_name_H-M   'P 1'
#
loop_
_entity.id
_entity.type
_entity.pdbx_description
1 polymer ?
#
loop_
_entity_poly.entity_id
_entity_poly.type
_entity_poly.pdbx_seq_one_letter_code
_entity_poly.pdbx_strand_id
1 'polypeptide(L)'
;FILQSWDPDLAKTAKAWAKKCLFKHNIYLGKRGKVHPRFASAGENIWTGTISVFTVETALNSWYHELEYYNYDTNTCSRVCGHYTQVVWASSYKVGCAVHYCPTVKYITIRNAAHFVCNYGPPGNYPVRPYKTGDACSEC
;
A
#
# COMPACT_ATOMS: atom_id res chain seq x y z
N PHE A 1 -2.15 15.17 14.37
CA PHE A 1 -1.59 14.80 13.05
C PHE A 1 -0.84 13.51 13.27
N ILE A 2 -1.36 12.40 12.76
CA ILE A 2 -0.56 11.19 12.75
C ILE A 2 0.32 11.27 11.50
N LEU A 3 1.52 11.81 11.66
CA LEU A 3 2.50 11.85 10.59
C LEU A 3 2.94 10.41 10.30
N GLN A 4 2.68 9.94 9.08
CA GLN A 4 3.19 8.65 8.65
C GLN A 4 4.72 8.69 8.63
N SER A 5 5.36 7.72 9.29
CA SER A 5 6.81 7.63 9.41
C SER A 5 7.32 6.30 8.91
N TRP A 6 8.58 6.29 8.49
CA TRP A 6 9.22 5.08 7.97
C TRP A 6 9.35 4.00 9.06
N ASP A 7 9.17 2.74 8.64
CA ASP A 7 9.38 1.56 9.46
C ASP A 7 10.28 0.53 8.72
N PRO A 8 11.49 0.25 9.25
CA PRO A 8 12.42 -0.66 8.61
C PRO A 8 11.95 -2.13 8.62
N ASP A 9 11.14 -2.56 9.59
CA ASP A 9 10.63 -3.93 9.66
C ASP A 9 9.53 -4.15 8.60
N LEU A 10 8.68 -3.15 8.36
CA LEU A 10 7.73 -3.17 7.23
C LEU A 10 8.49 -3.20 5.88
N ALA A 11 9.54 -2.38 5.73
CA ALA A 11 10.34 -2.34 4.51
C ALA A 11 11.07 -3.68 4.25
N LYS A 12 11.53 -4.35 5.31
CA LYS A 12 12.12 -5.70 5.22
C LYS A 12 11.11 -6.71 4.69
N THR A 13 9.86 -6.65 5.16
CA THR A 13 8.79 -7.52 4.64
C THR A 13 8.44 -7.20 3.20
N ALA A 14 8.28 -5.92 2.85
CA ALA A 14 8.03 -5.48 1.48
C ALA A 14 9.13 -5.98 0.53
N LYS A 15 10.40 -5.87 0.94
CA LYS A 15 11.55 -6.38 0.17
C LYS A 15 11.50 -7.89 -0.03
N ALA A 16 11.13 -8.64 1.01
CA ALA A 16 11.02 -10.09 0.93
C ALA A 16 9.87 -10.53 0.01
N TRP A 17 8.76 -9.81 0.00
CA TRP A 17 7.62 -10.09 -0.87
C TRP A 17 7.87 -9.68 -2.32
N ALA A 18 8.40 -8.47 -2.56
CA ALA A 18 8.69 -7.96 -3.90
C ALA A 18 9.63 -8.87 -4.70
N LYS A 19 10.60 -9.51 -4.01
CA LYS A 19 11.51 -10.50 -4.61
C LYS A 19 10.82 -11.73 -5.23
N LYS A 20 9.56 -12.00 -4.87
CA LYS A 20 8.82 -13.15 -5.42
C LYS A 20 8.25 -12.87 -6.80
N CYS A 21 8.21 -11.61 -7.24
CA CYS A 21 7.65 -11.21 -8.54
C CYS A 21 6.23 -11.76 -8.76
N LEU A 22 5.35 -11.56 -7.77
CA LEU A 22 3.95 -12.00 -7.80
C LEU A 22 3.05 -10.77 -7.73
N PHE A 23 2.17 -10.57 -8.72
CA PHE A 23 1.11 -9.58 -8.61
C PHE A 23 -0.05 -10.12 -7.76
N LYS A 24 0.24 -10.38 -6.48
CA LYS A 24 -0.67 -10.92 -5.47
C LYS A 24 -0.23 -10.48 -4.09
N HIS A 25 -1.19 -10.23 -3.21
CA HIS A 25 -0.91 -9.85 -1.83
C HIS A 25 -0.16 -10.91 -1.02
N ASN A 26 0.63 -10.46 -0.07
CA ASN A 26 1.37 -11.28 0.87
C ASN A 26 0.41 -12.12 1.73
N ILE A 27 0.54 -13.45 1.60
CA ILE A 27 -0.32 -14.42 2.31
C ILE A 27 -0.14 -14.42 3.85
N TYR A 28 0.83 -13.66 4.36
CA TYR A 28 1.14 -13.54 5.78
C TYR A 28 0.66 -12.23 6.41
N LEU A 29 0.03 -11.31 5.66
CA LEU A 29 -0.41 -9.99 6.17
C LEU A 29 -1.26 -10.05 7.44
N GLY A 30 -2.12 -11.07 7.56
CA GLY A 30 -2.96 -11.30 8.75
C GLY A 30 -2.34 -12.17 9.84
N LYS A 31 -1.09 -12.62 9.70
CA LYS A 31 -0.46 -13.54 10.65
C LYS A 31 0.48 -12.78 11.59
N ARG A 32 0.10 -12.72 12.87
CA ARG A 32 0.89 -12.09 13.94
C ARG A 32 2.34 -12.57 13.93
N GLY A 33 3.28 -11.62 13.98
CA GLY A 33 4.71 -11.91 14.02
C GLY A 33 5.32 -12.40 12.70
N LYS A 34 4.56 -12.49 11.59
CA LYS A 34 5.10 -12.88 10.27
C LYS A 34 5.48 -11.69 9.39
N VAL A 35 4.78 -10.56 9.52
CA VAL A 35 5.04 -9.34 8.70
C VAL A 35 5.68 -8.23 9.52
N HIS A 36 5.36 -8.13 10.80
CA HIS A 36 5.93 -7.13 11.70
C HIS A 36 6.02 -7.68 13.12
N PRO A 37 7.05 -7.34 13.92
CA PRO A 37 7.17 -7.81 15.30
C PRO A 37 6.11 -7.22 16.24
N ARG A 38 5.59 -6.02 15.95
CA ARG A 38 4.65 -5.30 16.84
C ARG A 38 3.22 -5.21 16.32
N PHE A 39 3.03 -5.18 15.01
CA PHE A 39 1.68 -5.07 14.43
C PHE A 39 1.13 -6.48 14.25
N ALA A 40 -0.11 -6.72 14.71
CA ALA A 40 -0.75 -8.03 14.58
C ALA A 40 -1.01 -8.41 13.11
N SER A 41 -1.20 -7.40 12.27
CA SER A 41 -1.37 -7.48 10.83
C SER A 41 -0.80 -6.24 10.15
N ALA A 42 -0.71 -6.24 8.82
CA ALA A 42 -0.27 -5.08 8.04
C ALA A 42 -1.11 -4.91 6.77
N GLY A 43 -1.24 -3.67 6.31
CA GLY A 43 -1.78 -3.34 4.99
C GLY A 43 -0.73 -3.53 3.90
N GLU A 44 -1.14 -3.54 2.65
CA GLU A 44 -0.23 -3.68 1.52
C GLU A 44 -0.77 -3.04 0.25
N ASN A 45 0.08 -2.22 -0.39
CA ASN A 45 -0.12 -1.78 -1.77
C ASN A 45 0.97 -2.38 -2.66
N ILE A 46 0.58 -2.76 -3.87
CA ILE A 46 1.49 -3.29 -4.89
C ILE A 46 1.33 -2.46 -6.17
N TRP A 47 2.44 -2.01 -6.73
CA TRP A 47 2.50 -1.38 -8.03
C TRP A 47 3.44 -2.19 -8.92
N THR A 48 3.07 -2.36 -10.18
CA THR A 48 3.95 -2.99 -11.17
C THR A 48 3.82 -2.28 -12.50
N GLY A 49 4.97 -1.90 -13.05
CA GLY A 49 5.09 -1.30 -14.38
C GLY A 49 6.44 -1.61 -14.97
N THR A 50 6.67 -1.18 -16.21
CA THR A 50 8.00 -1.30 -16.82
C THR A 50 9.02 -0.52 -16.02
N ILE A 51 10.27 -0.99 -15.96
CA ILE A 51 11.31 -0.32 -15.18
C ILE A 51 11.57 1.12 -15.64
N SER A 52 11.34 1.41 -16.93
CA SER A 52 11.53 2.73 -17.52
C SER A 52 10.57 3.80 -17.01
N VAL A 53 9.39 3.44 -16.52
CA VAL A 53 8.39 4.40 -16.01
C VAL A 53 8.40 4.50 -14.48
N PHE A 54 9.20 3.68 -13.81
CA PHE A 54 9.19 3.60 -12.36
C PHE A 54 9.93 4.77 -11.71
N THR A 55 9.18 5.52 -10.92
CA THR A 55 9.67 6.29 -9.79
C THR A 55 8.77 6.01 -8.60
N VAL A 56 9.23 6.33 -7.38
CA VAL A 56 8.36 6.24 -6.19
C VAL A 56 7.15 7.14 -6.37
N GLU A 57 7.33 8.35 -6.90
CA GLU A 57 6.25 9.30 -7.17
C GLU A 57 5.22 8.76 -8.17
N THR A 58 5.65 8.15 -9.29
CA THR A 58 4.73 7.54 -10.26
C THR A 58 3.86 6.46 -9.62
N ALA A 59 4.46 5.60 -8.79
CA ALA A 59 3.72 4.54 -8.11
C ALA A 59 2.72 5.10 -7.08
N LEU A 60 3.15 6.06 -6.26
CA LEU A 60 2.28 6.72 -5.27
C LEU A 60 1.14 7.49 -5.94
N ASN A 61 1.44 8.24 -7.00
CA ASN A 61 0.42 8.94 -7.79
C ASN A 61 -0.56 7.95 -8.41
N SER A 62 -0.09 6.83 -8.97
CA SER A 62 -0.99 5.80 -9.50
C SER A 62 -1.95 5.25 -8.46
N TRP A 63 -1.50 5.04 -7.22
CA TRP A 63 -2.39 4.62 -6.12
C TRP A 63 -3.32 5.74 -5.69
N TYR A 64 -2.84 6.97 -5.63
CA TYR A 64 -3.64 8.12 -5.22
C TYR A 64 -4.77 8.43 -6.20
N HIS A 65 -4.51 8.40 -7.51
CA HIS A 65 -5.50 8.70 -8.57
C HIS A 65 -6.72 7.77 -8.57
N GLU A 66 -6.69 6.65 -7.84
CA GLU A 66 -7.91 5.88 -7.58
C GLU A 66 -9.01 6.68 -6.86
N LEU A 67 -8.66 7.84 -6.28
CA LEU A 67 -9.61 8.83 -5.75
C LEU A 67 -10.71 9.21 -6.77
N GLU A 68 -10.42 9.17 -8.07
CA GLU A 68 -11.37 9.45 -9.15
C GLU A 68 -12.55 8.46 -9.16
N TYR A 69 -12.35 7.26 -8.60
CA TYR A 69 -13.33 6.19 -8.55
C TYR A 69 -13.97 6.04 -7.16
N TYR A 70 -13.53 6.82 -6.18
CA TYR A 70 -13.97 6.71 -4.80
C TYR A 70 -14.88 7.87 -4.40
N ASN A 71 -16.10 7.56 -3.95
CA ASN A 71 -17.00 8.53 -3.36
C ASN A 71 -16.94 8.42 -1.82
N TYR A 72 -16.44 9.47 -1.17
CA TYR A 72 -16.28 9.52 0.28
C TYR A 72 -17.62 9.59 1.04
N ASP A 73 -18.59 10.35 0.52
CA ASP A 73 -19.88 10.57 1.18
C ASP A 73 -20.65 9.26 1.31
N THR A 74 -20.67 8.46 0.24
CA THR A 74 -21.33 7.16 0.19
C THR A 74 -20.41 6.00 0.61
N ASN A 75 -19.11 6.24 0.79
CA ASN A 75 -18.09 5.20 1.05
C ASN A 75 -18.11 4.08 -0.03
N THR A 76 -18.31 4.46 -1.29
CA THR A 76 -18.43 3.51 -2.42
C THR A 76 -17.29 3.67 -3.42
N CYS A 77 -16.88 2.56 -4.03
CA CYS A 77 -15.87 2.52 -5.08
C CYS A 77 -16.49 1.99 -6.38
N SER A 78 -16.28 2.69 -7.50
CA SER A 78 -16.78 2.25 -8.82
C SER A 78 -15.81 1.32 -9.56
N ARG A 79 -14.54 1.27 -9.15
CA ARG A 79 -13.48 0.42 -9.73
C ARG A 79 -12.57 -0.18 -8.65
N VAL A 80 -11.29 0.20 -8.65
CA VAL A 80 -10.31 -0.12 -7.62
C VAL A 80 -10.03 1.16 -6.87
N CYS A 81 -10.16 1.12 -5.54
CA CYS A 81 -9.91 2.27 -4.66
C CYS A 81 -9.06 1.89 -3.44
N GLY A 82 -8.72 0.61 -3.31
CA GLY A 82 -8.06 0.07 -2.12
C GLY A 82 -6.64 0.62 -1.93
N HIS A 83 -5.97 1.02 -3.01
CA HIS A 83 -4.66 1.62 -2.88
C HIS A 83 -4.77 3.06 -2.38
N TYR A 84 -5.71 3.84 -2.94
CA TYR A 84 -6.00 5.19 -2.48
C TYR A 84 -6.41 5.19 -1.00
N THR A 85 -7.41 4.37 -0.62
CA THR A 85 -7.91 4.35 0.76
C THR A 85 -6.83 3.95 1.76
N GLN A 86 -5.90 3.06 1.39
CA GLN A 86 -4.77 2.71 2.25
C GLN A 86 -3.74 3.85 2.35
N VAL A 87 -3.44 4.56 1.26
CA VAL A 87 -2.51 5.71 1.27
C VAL A 87 -2.98 6.80 2.23
N VAL A 88 -4.28 7.09 2.23
CA VAL A 88 -4.88 8.14 3.06
C VAL A 88 -5.48 7.63 4.38
N TRP A 89 -5.15 6.40 4.79
CA TRP A 89 -5.75 5.79 5.98
C TRP A 89 -5.22 6.45 7.26
N ALA A 90 -6.09 7.18 7.96
CA ALA A 90 -5.71 8.04 9.09
C ALA A 90 -4.98 7.28 10.22
N SER A 91 -5.37 6.03 10.48
CA SER A 91 -4.75 5.23 11.54
C SER A 91 -3.45 4.53 11.12
N SER A 92 -3.08 4.52 9.83
CA SER A 92 -1.89 3.85 9.31
C SER A 92 -0.65 4.76 9.39
N TYR A 93 0.04 4.70 10.52
CA TYR A 93 1.09 5.65 10.88
C TYR A 93 2.52 5.20 10.58
N LYS A 94 2.70 3.94 10.19
CA LYS A 94 3.97 3.39 9.71
C LYS A 94 3.86 2.89 8.29
N VAL A 95 4.90 3.14 7.50
CA VAL A 95 5.03 2.60 6.15
C VAL A 95 6.46 2.10 5.90
N GLY A 96 6.57 1.00 5.18
CA GLY A 96 7.85 0.50 4.69
C GLY A 96 7.71 -0.10 3.31
N CYS A 97 8.57 0.29 2.38
CA CYS A 97 8.47 -0.05 0.97
C CYS A 97 9.75 -0.68 0.41
N ALA A 98 9.62 -1.39 -0.71
CA ALA A 98 10.74 -1.87 -1.49
C ALA A 98 10.36 -2.04 -2.96
N VAL A 99 11.32 -1.80 -3.85
CA VAL A 99 11.22 -2.15 -5.27
C VAL A 99 12.13 -3.33 -5.59
N HIS A 100 11.67 -4.21 -6.48
CA HIS A 100 12.49 -5.28 -7.05
C HIS A 100 12.34 -5.31 -8.57
N TYR A 101 13.46 -5.53 -9.27
CA TYR A 101 13.42 -5.79 -10.71
C TYR A 101 12.96 -7.23 -10.97
N CYS A 102 11.96 -7.39 -11.83
CA CYS A 102 11.40 -8.67 -12.21
C CYS A 102 11.44 -8.83 -13.73
N PRO A 103 12.20 -9.80 -14.29
CA PRO A 103 12.16 -10.09 -15.72
C PRO A 103 10.73 -10.37 -16.21
N THR A 104 9.95 -11.08 -15.38
CA THR A 104 8.50 -11.28 -15.53
C THR A 104 7.86 -11.23 -14.15
N VAL A 105 6.58 -10.81 -14.08
CA VAL A 105 5.77 -10.86 -12.85
C VAL A 105 4.61 -11.82 -13.06
N LYS A 106 4.42 -12.79 -12.17
CA LYS A 106 3.31 -13.76 -12.28
C LYS A 106 1.95 -13.06 -12.12
N TYR A 107 0.94 -13.61 -12.80
CA TYR A 107 -0.46 -13.15 -12.83
C TYR A 107 -0.74 -11.89 -13.67
N ILE A 108 0.30 -11.31 -14.28
CA ILE A 108 0.20 -10.20 -15.24
C ILE A 108 1.21 -10.40 -16.38
N THR A 109 1.10 -9.64 -17.46
CA THR A 109 1.89 -9.83 -18.69
C THR A 109 3.08 -8.88 -18.85
N ILE A 110 3.44 -8.14 -17.79
CA ILE A 110 4.54 -7.16 -17.82
C ILE A 110 5.91 -7.87 -17.76
N ARG A 111 6.83 -7.42 -18.62
CA ARG A 111 8.24 -7.84 -18.64
C ARG A 111 9.15 -6.69 -18.23
N ASN A 112 10.37 -7.03 -17.79
CA ASN A 112 11.38 -6.05 -17.34
C ASN A 112 10.77 -5.02 -16.38
N ALA A 113 10.06 -5.52 -15.37
CA ALA A 113 9.20 -4.75 -14.51
C ALA A 113 9.96 -4.23 -13.28
N ALA A 114 9.61 -3.04 -12.83
CA ALA A 114 9.80 -2.64 -11.45
C ALA A 114 8.55 -3.07 -10.67
N HIS A 115 8.76 -3.90 -9.65
CA HIS A 115 7.72 -4.42 -8.78
C HIS A 115 7.86 -3.78 -7.40
N PHE A 116 7.00 -2.82 -7.10
CA PHE A 116 7.06 -1.96 -5.92
C PHE A 116 5.98 -2.35 -4.92
N VAL A 117 6.39 -2.62 -3.69
CA VAL A 117 5.51 -3.06 -2.60
C VAL A 117 5.69 -2.11 -1.43
N CYS A 118 4.60 -1.67 -0.82
CA CYS A 118 4.59 -0.93 0.44
C CYS A 118 3.70 -1.66 1.44
N ASN A 119 4.19 -1.87 2.67
CA ASN A 119 3.39 -2.37 3.79
C ASN A 119 3.09 -1.24 4.78
N TYR A 120 1.89 -1.28 5.37
CA TYR A 120 1.35 -0.24 6.25
C TYR A 120 0.99 -0.79 7.63
N GLY A 121 1.28 -0.03 8.68
CA GLY A 121 1.03 -0.44 10.07
C GLY A 121 0.37 0.66 10.89
N PRO A 122 -0.73 0.35 11.62
CA PRO A 122 -1.65 -0.79 11.42
C PRO A 122 -2.28 -0.79 10.01
N PRO A 123 -2.90 -1.90 9.57
CA PRO A 123 -3.59 -1.95 8.27
C PRO A 123 -4.75 -0.96 8.19
N GLY A 124 -5.04 -0.52 6.98
CA GLY A 124 -6.27 0.18 6.64
C GLY A 124 -7.29 -0.71 5.96
N ASN A 125 -8.14 -0.09 5.12
CA ASN A 125 -9.12 -0.75 4.26
C ASN A 125 -10.15 -1.61 4.99
N TYR A 126 -10.50 -1.22 6.22
CA TYR A 126 -11.71 -1.69 6.88
C TYR A 126 -12.96 -1.13 6.17
N PRO A 127 -14.16 -1.73 6.34
CA PRO A 127 -15.40 -1.25 5.70
C PRO A 127 -15.96 0.03 6.35
N VAL A 128 -15.10 1.04 6.50
CA VAL A 128 -15.35 2.38 7.03
C VAL A 128 -14.56 3.39 6.20
N ARG A 129 -14.84 4.68 6.39
CA ARG A 129 -14.11 5.76 5.69
C ARG A 129 -12.64 5.79 6.13
N PRO A 130 -11.71 6.14 5.22
CA PRO A 130 -10.27 6.10 5.52
C PRO A 130 -9.82 7.17 6.51
N TYR A 131 -10.58 8.25 6.66
CA TYR A 131 -10.34 9.33 7.61
C TYR A 131 -11.67 9.97 8.02
N LYS A 132 -11.64 10.88 8.99
CA LYS A 132 -12.77 11.76 9.34
C LYS A 132 -12.61 13.10 8.62
N THR A 133 -13.70 13.67 8.14
CA THR A 133 -13.74 15.03 7.59
C THR A 133 -13.84 16.05 8.71
N GLY A 134 -13.16 17.18 8.55
CA GLY A 134 -13.16 18.28 9.52
C GLY A 134 -11.91 19.14 9.35
N ASP A 135 -11.74 20.11 10.23
CA ASP A 135 -10.53 20.95 10.23
C ASP A 135 -9.30 20.11 10.51
N ALA A 136 -8.23 20.36 9.77
CA ALA A 136 -6.96 19.68 9.95
C ALA A 136 -6.52 19.78 11.42
N CYS A 137 -6.12 18.65 12.00
CA CYS A 137 -5.65 18.56 13.39
C CYS A 137 -6.67 18.85 14.51
N SER A 138 -7.97 18.89 14.23
CA SER A 138 -9.00 19.06 15.27
C SER A 138 -9.11 17.86 16.25
N GLU A 139 -8.66 16.67 15.85
CA GLU A 139 -8.67 15.44 16.67
C GLU A 139 -7.29 14.73 16.65
N CYS A 140 -6.26 15.35 17.21
CA CYS A 140 -4.87 14.83 17.18
C CYS A 140 -4.53 13.81 18.25
#